data_AF-A0A352CGG9-F1
#
_entry.id   AF-A0A352CGG9-F1
#
_cell.length_a   1.000
_cell.length_b   1.000
_cell.length_c   1.000
_cell.angle_alpha   90.00
_cell.angle_beta   90.00
_cell.angle_gamma   90.00
#
_symmetry.space_group_name_H-M   'P 1'
#
loop_
_entity.id
_entity.type
_entity.pdbx_description
1 polymer ?
#
loop_
_entity_poly.entity_id
_entity_poly.type
_entity_poly.pdbx_seq_one_letter_code
_entity_poly.pdbx_strand_id
1 'polypeptide(L)'
;MSTKPSLFTSLSPALLHLYDLSDSVVVIIDVFRATSTIASALRNGARAVIPVDSVPKAIEMSKSIDGVAAGERDGMIAEGLQHGNSPLEYTPEFIGGRTLVLTTTNGTRLLQMALDRNAATIVSGSFPNLSAVCDYLQAQNKNVVLGCAGWKDRFNLEDTLFAGAVIDRLQDQFTIHCDSSLMAVSLYQQHKDDLLGFA
;
A
#
# COMPACT_ATOMS: atom_id res chain seq x y z
N MET A 1 3.75 -3.89 -33.10
CA MET A 1 4.29 -3.20 -31.91
C MET A 1 3.43 -3.62 -30.74
N SER A 2 3.98 -4.23 -29.70
CA SER A 2 3.20 -4.51 -28.49
C SER A 2 2.85 -3.17 -27.86
N THR A 3 1.56 -2.88 -27.70
CA THR A 3 1.10 -1.70 -26.95
C THR A 3 1.54 -1.86 -25.51
N LYS A 4 2.24 -0.86 -24.96
CA LYS A 4 2.63 -0.85 -23.54
C LYS A 4 1.36 -0.87 -22.67
N PRO A 5 1.35 -1.59 -21.53
CA PRO A 5 0.28 -1.47 -20.54
C PRO A 5 0.19 -0.03 -20.00
N SER A 6 -0.98 0.36 -19.52
CA SER A 6 -1.22 1.70 -18.97
C SER A 6 -0.99 1.72 -17.47
N LEU A 7 -0.44 2.82 -16.94
CA LEU A 7 -0.26 3.05 -15.51
C LEU A 7 -0.96 4.34 -15.10
N PHE A 8 -1.80 4.23 -14.08
CA PHE A 8 -2.58 5.32 -13.50
C PHE A 8 -2.25 5.54 -12.02
N THR A 9 -2.50 6.76 -11.52
CA THR A 9 -2.37 7.09 -10.09
C THR A 9 -3.68 7.67 -9.55
N SER A 10 -4.30 6.96 -8.61
CA SER A 10 -5.44 7.45 -7.84
C SER A 10 -4.95 8.07 -6.54
N LEU A 11 -4.99 9.40 -6.43
CA LEU A 11 -4.48 10.14 -5.27
C LEU A 11 -5.35 10.02 -4.00
N SER A 12 -6.52 9.39 -4.11
CA SER A 12 -7.44 9.19 -3.00
C SER A 12 -8.31 7.96 -3.25
N PRO A 13 -8.72 7.20 -2.22
CA PRO A 13 -9.68 6.11 -2.37
C PRO A 13 -11.01 6.59 -2.96
N ALA A 14 -11.41 7.85 -2.69
CA ALA A 14 -12.62 8.45 -3.24
C ALA A 14 -12.62 8.51 -4.77
N LEU A 15 -11.44 8.52 -5.41
CA LEU A 15 -11.27 8.55 -6.86
C LEU A 15 -11.13 7.17 -7.50
N LEU A 16 -11.01 6.11 -6.69
CA LEU A 16 -10.74 4.75 -7.18
C LEU A 16 -11.82 4.27 -8.19
N HIS A 17 -13.03 4.83 -8.09
CA HIS A 17 -14.14 4.50 -8.97
C HIS A 17 -13.99 4.93 -10.43
N LEU A 18 -13.02 5.80 -10.71
CA LEU A 18 -12.72 6.29 -12.05
C LEU A 18 -11.84 5.34 -12.85
N TYR A 19 -11.34 4.26 -12.23
CA TYR A 19 -10.40 3.32 -12.83
C TYR A 19 -11.00 1.93 -12.94
N ASP A 20 -10.66 1.21 -14.02
CA ASP A 20 -11.00 -0.21 -14.17
C ASP A 20 -9.96 -1.09 -13.47
N LEU A 21 -10.39 -1.73 -12.38
CA LEU A 21 -9.53 -2.59 -11.57
C LEU A 21 -9.59 -4.06 -12.01
N SER A 22 -10.57 -4.43 -12.83
CA SER A 22 -10.85 -5.84 -13.16
C SER A 22 -9.77 -6.48 -14.06
N ASP A 23 -9.04 -5.66 -14.82
CA ASP A 23 -7.90 -6.08 -15.65
C ASP A 23 -6.60 -5.33 -15.29
N SER A 24 -6.49 -4.89 -14.03
CA SER A 24 -5.34 -4.13 -13.53
C SER A 24 -4.73 -4.78 -12.30
N VAL A 25 -3.41 -4.59 -12.12
CA VAL A 25 -2.75 -4.77 -10.83
C VAL A 25 -2.95 -3.49 -10.02
N VAL A 26 -3.59 -3.62 -8.86
CA VAL A 26 -3.78 -2.50 -7.93
C VAL A 26 -2.66 -2.51 -6.89
N VAL A 27 -1.89 -1.43 -6.84
CA VAL A 27 -0.90 -1.22 -5.77
C VAL A 27 -1.55 -0.36 -4.69
N ILE A 28 -1.81 -0.94 -3.52
CA ILE A 28 -2.29 -0.21 -2.35
C ILE A 28 -1.09 0.49 -1.72
N ILE A 29 -1.17 1.81 -1.55
CA ILE A 29 -0.10 2.66 -1.04
C ILE A 29 -0.63 3.39 0.19
N ASP A 30 0.00 3.15 1.34
CA ASP A 30 -0.26 3.82 2.63
C ASP A 30 1.09 3.83 3.35
N VAL A 31 1.97 4.75 2.93
CA VAL A 31 3.38 4.77 3.34
C VAL A 31 3.49 5.02 4.84
N PHE A 32 2.65 5.91 5.38
CA PHE A 32 2.53 6.21 6.81
C PHE A 32 1.18 5.73 7.37
N ARG A 33 1.07 4.47 7.76
CA ARG A 33 2.15 3.47 7.96
C ARG A 33 1.79 2.07 7.48
N ALA A 34 0.57 1.83 6.98
CA ALA A 34 0.03 0.48 6.85
C ALA A 34 0.88 -0.42 5.92
N THR A 35 1.21 0.08 4.73
CA THR A 35 1.96 -0.71 3.73
C THR A 35 3.43 -0.88 4.11
N SER A 36 4.03 0.11 4.77
CA SER A 36 5.37 0.00 5.37
C SER A 36 5.41 -1.04 6.49
N THR A 37 4.36 -1.11 7.32
CA THR A 37 4.22 -2.14 8.37
C THR A 37 4.10 -3.52 7.76
N ILE A 38 3.28 -3.69 6.73
CA ILE A 38 3.13 -4.96 6.01
C ILE A 38 4.48 -5.42 5.43
N ALA A 39 5.19 -4.52 4.75
CA ALA A 39 6.50 -4.82 4.19
C ALA A 39 7.52 -5.24 5.27
N SER A 40 7.58 -4.51 6.38
CA SER A 40 8.48 -4.82 7.51
C SER A 40 8.15 -6.17 8.15
N ALA A 41 6.88 -6.43 8.46
CA ALA A 41 6.45 -7.67 9.09
C ALA A 41 6.78 -8.89 8.22
N LEU A 42 6.46 -8.84 6.92
CA LEU A 42 6.78 -9.92 5.98
C LEU A 42 8.28 -10.11 5.82
N ARG A 43 9.05 -9.01 5.71
CA ARG A 43 10.52 -9.07 5.65
C ARG A 43 11.13 -9.72 6.89
N ASN A 44 10.53 -9.49 8.06
CA ASN A 44 10.98 -10.04 9.34
C ASN A 44 10.42 -11.44 9.63
N GLY A 45 9.85 -12.10 8.63
CA GLY A 45 9.49 -13.52 8.70
C GLY A 45 8.07 -13.79 9.19
N ALA A 46 7.18 -12.80 9.21
CA ALA A 46 5.75 -13.06 9.39
C ALA A 46 5.27 -14.10 8.36
N ARG A 47 4.49 -15.07 8.81
CA ARG A 47 3.89 -16.10 7.95
C ARG A 47 2.91 -15.50 6.95
N ALA A 48 2.12 -14.54 7.42
CA ALA A 48 1.15 -13.81 6.63
C ALA A 48 0.76 -12.52 7.34
N VAL A 49 0.20 -11.57 6.58
CA VAL A 49 -0.51 -10.41 7.12
C VAL A 49 -1.94 -10.44 6.59
N ILE A 50 -2.92 -10.38 7.50
CA ILE A 50 -4.35 -10.40 7.20
C ILE A 50 -4.95 -9.05 7.55
N PRO A 51 -5.16 -8.17 6.57
CA PRO A 51 -5.82 -6.89 6.78
C PRO A 51 -7.33 -7.07 7.02
N VAL A 52 -7.89 -6.34 7.99
CA VAL A 52 -9.32 -6.37 8.33
C VAL A 52 -9.88 -4.96 8.61
N ASP A 53 -11.18 -4.79 8.35
CA ASP A 53 -11.92 -3.53 8.43
C ASP A 53 -12.14 -2.98 9.85
N SER A 54 -12.04 -3.81 10.89
CA SER A 54 -12.50 -3.45 12.23
C SER A 54 -11.66 -4.10 13.33
N VAL A 55 -11.58 -3.40 14.46
CA VAL A 55 -10.85 -3.86 15.65
C VAL A 55 -11.44 -5.14 16.24
N PRO A 56 -12.78 -5.29 16.41
CA PRO A 56 -13.35 -6.55 16.90
C PRO A 56 -12.98 -7.75 16.02
N LYS A 57 -13.03 -7.59 14.70
CA LYS A 57 -12.64 -8.64 13.74
C LYS A 57 -11.16 -8.97 13.82
N ALA A 58 -10.30 -7.98 14.03
CA ALA A 58 -8.86 -8.20 14.23
C ALA A 58 -8.59 -9.06 15.48
N ILE A 59 -9.26 -8.74 16.59
CA ILE A 59 -9.12 -9.45 17.87
C ILE A 59 -9.69 -10.87 17.78
N GLU A 60 -10.86 -11.03 17.18
CA GLU A 60 -11.50 -12.34 17.03
C GLU A 60 -10.68 -13.27 16.13
N MET A 61 -10.25 -12.76 14.98
CA MET A 61 -9.49 -13.54 14.01
C MET A 61 -8.09 -13.88 14.52
N SER A 62 -7.41 -12.98 15.22
CA SER A 62 -6.09 -13.29 15.76
C SER A 62 -6.18 -14.41 16.80
N LYS A 63 -7.21 -14.42 17.66
CA LYS A 63 -7.44 -15.49 18.63
C LYS A 63 -7.70 -16.84 17.96
N SER A 64 -8.46 -16.87 16.86
CA SER A 64 -8.83 -18.12 16.20
C SER A 64 -7.66 -18.78 15.46
N ILE A 65 -6.66 -18.00 15.03
CA ILE A 65 -5.49 -18.50 14.29
C ILE A 65 -4.18 -18.48 15.10
N ASP A 66 -4.26 -18.14 16.39
CA ASP A 66 -3.10 -17.91 17.27
C ASP A 66 -2.11 -16.88 16.66
N GLY A 67 -2.67 -15.77 16.18
CA GLY A 67 -1.97 -14.66 15.55
C GLY A 67 -1.82 -13.43 16.44
N VAL A 68 -1.15 -12.40 15.90
CA VAL A 68 -0.98 -11.10 16.54
C VAL A 68 -2.06 -10.15 16.02
N ALA A 69 -2.90 -9.58 16.90
CA ALA A 69 -3.79 -8.48 16.51
C ALA A 69 -3.09 -7.14 16.72
N ALA A 70 -3.12 -6.29 15.69
CA ALA A 70 -2.55 -4.96 15.73
C ALA A 70 -3.34 -3.97 14.89
N GLY A 71 -3.16 -2.68 15.16
CA GLY A 71 -3.85 -1.67 14.39
C GLY A 71 -3.89 -0.30 15.04
N GLU A 72 -4.44 0.66 14.29
CA GLU A 72 -4.54 2.04 14.72
C GLU A 72 -5.89 2.67 14.40
N ARG A 73 -6.24 3.70 15.17
CA ARG A 73 -7.28 4.70 14.85
C ARG A 73 -6.71 6.08 15.15
N ASP A 74 -6.84 6.99 14.18
CA ASP A 74 -6.26 8.35 14.24
C ASP A 74 -4.76 8.37 14.63
N GLY A 75 -4.00 7.37 14.18
CA GLY A 75 -2.55 7.24 14.42
C GLY A 75 -2.17 6.59 15.75
N MET A 76 -3.13 6.35 16.64
CA MET A 76 -2.93 5.74 17.96
C MET A 76 -3.30 4.26 17.96
N ILE A 77 -2.70 3.48 18.86
CA ILE A 77 -3.11 2.08 19.06
C ILE A 77 -4.60 2.05 19.36
N ALA A 78 -5.35 1.25 18.60
CA ALA A 78 -6.80 1.19 18.77
C ALA A 78 -7.16 0.50 20.09
N GLU A 79 -8.26 0.93 20.72
CA GLU A 79 -8.73 0.37 21.99
C GLU A 79 -8.93 -1.16 21.88
N GLY A 80 -8.39 -1.90 22.84
CA GLY A 80 -8.44 -3.37 22.87
C GLY A 80 -7.32 -4.07 22.11
N LEU A 81 -6.45 -3.34 21.40
CA LEU A 81 -5.23 -3.87 20.77
C LEU A 81 -4.01 -3.62 21.65
N GLN A 82 -3.04 -4.53 21.57
CA GLN A 82 -1.76 -4.41 22.28
C GLN A 82 -0.64 -3.83 21.40
N HIS A 83 -0.82 -3.88 20.08
CA HIS A 83 0.20 -3.53 19.09
C HIS A 83 -0.33 -2.51 18.08
N GLY A 84 0.54 -1.61 17.65
CA GLY A 84 0.20 -0.50 16.77
C GLY A 84 0.51 -0.74 15.30
N ASN A 85 0.41 0.32 14.50
CA ASN A 85 0.78 0.31 13.08
C ASN A 85 2.19 0.88 12.84
N SER A 86 3.16 0.56 13.72
CA SER A 86 4.54 1.01 13.58
C SER A 86 5.40 -0.09 12.97
N PRO A 87 6.08 0.13 11.83
CA PRO A 87 6.93 -0.90 11.22
C PRO A 87 8.06 -1.40 12.13
N LEU A 88 8.53 -0.55 13.05
CA LEU A 88 9.61 -0.83 13.99
C LEU A 88 9.21 -1.79 15.12
N GLU A 89 7.91 -1.97 15.35
CA GLU A 89 7.39 -2.86 16.39
C GLU A 89 7.54 -4.34 16.02
N TYR A 90 7.66 -4.64 14.72
CA TYR A 90 7.59 -5.99 14.18
C TYR A 90 8.97 -6.62 13.95
N THR A 91 9.76 -6.78 15.01
CA THR A 91 11.09 -7.42 14.91
C THR A 91 10.99 -8.91 14.53
N PRO A 92 12.07 -9.51 13.99
CA PRO A 92 12.08 -10.94 13.68
C PRO A 92 11.73 -11.85 14.87
N GLU A 93 12.18 -11.51 16.08
CA GLU A 93 11.91 -12.27 17.30
C GLU A 93 10.42 -12.20 17.69
N PHE A 94 9.79 -11.06 17.43
CA PHE A 94 8.39 -10.84 17.75
C PHE A 94 7.45 -11.47 16.72
N ILE A 95 7.67 -11.25 15.42
CA ILE A 95 6.70 -11.65 14.37
C ILE A 95 7.09 -12.92 13.61
N GLY A 96 8.32 -13.40 13.73
CA GLY A 96 8.83 -14.56 12.99
C GLY A 96 7.92 -15.79 13.11
N GLY A 97 7.47 -16.30 11.96
CA GLY A 97 6.59 -17.46 11.84
C GLY A 97 5.14 -17.25 12.25
N ARG A 98 4.77 -16.06 12.76
CA ARG A 98 3.42 -15.71 13.22
C ARG A 98 2.61 -15.02 12.13
N THR A 99 1.29 -15.04 12.26
CA THR A 99 0.38 -14.29 11.38
C THR A 99 0.00 -12.97 12.05
N LEU A 100 0.16 -11.85 11.34
CA LEU A 100 -0.30 -10.53 11.78
C LEU A 100 -1.72 -10.28 11.26
N VAL A 101 -2.66 -9.92 12.12
CA VAL A 101 -3.99 -9.43 11.75
C VAL A 101 -4.01 -7.93 11.98
N LEU A 102 -4.10 -7.14 10.90
CA LEU A 102 -3.88 -5.70 10.93
C LEU A 102 -5.15 -4.93 10.57
N THR A 103 -5.53 -3.95 11.39
CA THR A 103 -6.59 -2.98 11.04
C THR A 103 -6.08 -1.55 11.06
N THR A 104 -6.36 -0.79 10.00
CA THR A 104 -5.94 0.62 9.89
C THR A 104 -7.05 1.47 9.29
N THR A 105 -7.00 2.77 9.52
CA THR A 105 -8.02 3.72 9.08
C THR A 105 -8.09 3.84 7.55
N ASN A 106 -6.95 3.93 6.88
CA ASN A 106 -6.89 4.24 5.43
C ASN A 106 -6.55 3.01 4.58
N GLY A 107 -5.41 2.35 4.84
CA GLY A 107 -4.92 1.24 4.02
C GLY A 107 -5.88 0.06 3.91
N THR A 108 -6.48 -0.39 5.02
CA THR A 108 -7.45 -1.52 4.95
C THR A 108 -8.75 -1.15 4.24
N ARG A 109 -9.17 0.13 4.34
CA ARG A 109 -10.33 0.66 3.59
C ARG A 109 -10.06 0.64 2.09
N LEU A 110 -8.91 1.12 1.65
CA LEU A 110 -8.56 1.13 0.23
C LEU A 110 -8.47 -0.29 -0.35
N LEU A 111 -7.90 -1.23 0.41
CA LEU A 111 -7.87 -2.64 0.03
C LEU A 111 -9.28 -3.20 -0.16
N GLN A 112 -10.18 -2.98 0.80
CA GLN A 112 -11.57 -3.45 0.71
C GLN A 112 -12.29 -2.82 -0.49
N MET A 113 -12.11 -1.52 -0.73
CA MET A 113 -12.69 -0.83 -1.89
C MET A 113 -12.19 -1.39 -3.22
N ALA A 114 -10.93 -1.82 -3.31
CA ALA A 114 -10.40 -2.48 -4.48
C ALA A 114 -11.02 -3.88 -4.68
N LEU A 115 -11.17 -4.66 -3.59
CA LEU A 115 -11.83 -5.96 -3.63
C LEU A 115 -13.30 -5.86 -4.04
N ASP A 116 -14.06 -4.91 -3.48
CA ASP A 116 -15.47 -4.67 -3.81
C ASP A 116 -15.68 -4.27 -5.28
N ARG A 117 -14.60 -3.79 -5.93
CA ARG A 117 -14.54 -3.43 -7.36
C ARG A 117 -13.95 -4.52 -8.24
N ASN A 118 -13.86 -5.75 -7.74
CA ASN A 118 -13.33 -6.91 -8.45
C ASN A 118 -11.89 -6.73 -8.94
N ALA A 119 -11.03 -6.06 -8.16
CA ALA A 119 -9.61 -5.98 -8.47
C ALA A 119 -9.02 -7.39 -8.61
N ALA A 120 -8.49 -7.71 -9.80
CA ALA A 120 -8.01 -9.06 -10.10
C ALA A 120 -6.70 -9.40 -9.35
N THR A 121 -5.86 -8.40 -9.12
CA THR A 121 -4.60 -8.57 -8.41
C THR A 121 -4.34 -7.34 -7.56
N ILE A 122 -3.99 -7.56 -6.29
CA ILE A 122 -3.67 -6.49 -5.35
C ILE A 122 -2.32 -6.77 -4.71
N VAL A 123 -1.48 -5.74 -4.64
CA VAL A 123 -0.19 -5.77 -3.94
C VAL A 123 -0.07 -4.56 -3.02
N SER A 124 0.67 -4.69 -1.91
CA SER A 124 1.00 -3.56 -1.03
C SER A 124 2.34 -2.93 -1.44
N GLY A 125 2.37 -1.61 -1.61
CA GLY A 125 3.58 -0.88 -2.01
C GLY A 125 3.95 0.24 -1.03
N SER A 126 5.22 0.27 -0.66
CA SER A 126 5.86 1.28 0.19
C SER A 126 7.35 1.38 -0.15
N PHE A 127 8.04 2.44 0.30
CA PHE A 127 9.49 2.58 0.04
C PHE A 127 10.33 1.35 0.47
N PRO A 128 10.08 0.70 1.63
CA PRO A 128 10.79 -0.53 2.02
C PRO A 128 10.76 -1.68 1.01
N ASN A 129 9.75 -1.74 0.14
CA ASN A 129 9.61 -2.79 -0.88
C ASN A 129 9.52 -2.26 -2.32
N LEU A 130 9.97 -1.02 -2.58
CA LEU A 130 9.88 -0.36 -3.89
C LEU A 130 10.41 -1.23 -5.03
N SER A 131 11.63 -1.77 -4.92
CA SER A 131 12.22 -2.58 -5.98
C SER A 131 11.41 -3.85 -6.26
N ALA A 132 10.97 -4.55 -5.22
CA ALA A 132 10.17 -5.77 -5.37
C ALA A 132 8.80 -5.49 -6.02
N VAL A 133 8.18 -4.35 -5.70
CA VAL A 133 6.95 -3.91 -6.38
C VAL A 133 7.22 -3.65 -7.86
N CYS A 134 8.25 -2.87 -8.19
CA CYS A 134 8.58 -2.57 -9.58
C CYS A 134 8.89 -3.83 -10.41
N ASP A 135 9.70 -4.74 -9.87
CA ASP A 135 10.06 -6.00 -10.52
C ASP A 135 8.81 -6.86 -10.76
N TYR A 136 7.91 -6.93 -9.79
CA TYR A 136 6.64 -7.64 -9.93
C TYR A 136 5.75 -7.02 -11.02
N LEU A 137 5.56 -5.70 -11.00
CA LEU A 137 4.72 -5.00 -11.98
C LEU A 137 5.26 -5.17 -13.41
N GLN A 138 6.57 -5.07 -13.59
CA GLN A 138 7.22 -5.30 -14.88
C GLN A 138 6.99 -6.74 -15.37
N ALA A 139 7.10 -7.73 -14.49
CA ALA A 139 6.90 -9.13 -14.83
C ALA A 139 5.44 -9.47 -15.17
N GLN A 140 4.46 -8.78 -14.56
CA GLN A 140 3.04 -9.01 -14.86
C GLN A 140 2.65 -8.51 -16.26
N ASN A 141 3.27 -7.43 -16.76
CA ASN A 141 2.94 -6.82 -18.05
C ASN A 141 1.42 -6.58 -18.23
N LYS A 142 0.77 -6.06 -17.19
CA LYS A 142 -0.66 -5.71 -17.13
C LYS A 142 -0.84 -4.23 -16.83
N ASN A 143 -2.04 -3.71 -17.01
CA ASN A 143 -2.38 -2.36 -16.56
C ASN A 143 -2.16 -2.23 -15.04
N VAL A 144 -1.83 -1.03 -14.58
CA VAL A 144 -1.51 -0.77 -13.17
C VAL A 144 -2.29 0.43 -12.67
N VAL A 145 -2.87 0.30 -11.48
CA VAL A 145 -3.45 1.42 -10.72
C VAL A 145 -2.69 1.56 -9.42
N LEU A 146 -1.95 2.66 -9.28
CA LEU A 146 -1.31 3.07 -8.04
C LEU A 146 -2.37 3.77 -7.18
N GLY A 147 -2.92 3.06 -6.19
CA GLY A 147 -3.94 3.57 -5.28
C GLY A 147 -3.31 4.15 -4.03
N CYS A 148 -3.32 5.48 -3.89
CA CYS A 148 -2.94 6.16 -2.66
C CYS A 148 -4.10 6.14 -1.66
N ALA A 149 -3.83 5.70 -0.44
CA ALA A 149 -4.81 5.62 0.64
C ALA A 149 -5.15 7.02 1.18
N GLY A 150 -4.19 7.93 1.15
CA GLY A 150 -4.34 9.29 1.64
C GLY A 150 -4.74 9.34 3.11
N TRP A 151 -5.22 10.50 3.55
CA TRP A 151 -5.72 10.73 4.90
C TRP A 151 -7.09 11.38 4.86
N LYS A 152 -8.13 10.66 5.32
CA LYS A 152 -9.53 11.17 5.33
C LYS A 152 -9.95 11.71 3.94
N ASP A 153 -9.67 10.90 2.91
CA ASP A 153 -9.91 11.17 1.48
C ASP A 153 -9.14 12.36 0.87
N ARG A 154 -8.24 12.96 1.64
CA ARG A 154 -7.27 13.95 1.15
C ARG A 154 -6.00 13.23 0.73
N PHE A 155 -5.44 13.64 -0.41
CA PHE A 155 -4.12 13.14 -0.81
C PHE A 155 -3.06 13.63 0.20
N ASN A 156 -1.98 12.88 0.31
CA ASN A 156 -0.82 13.13 1.16
C ASN A 156 0.46 13.06 0.31
N LEU A 157 1.57 13.60 0.82
CA LEU A 157 2.80 13.71 0.05
C LEU A 157 3.51 12.37 -0.07
N GLU A 158 3.57 11.61 1.01
CA GLU A 158 4.28 10.35 1.11
C GLU A 158 3.76 9.28 0.15
N ASP A 159 2.44 9.09 0.02
CA ASP A 159 1.89 8.12 -0.93
C ASP A 159 2.11 8.60 -2.37
N THR A 160 1.99 9.91 -2.60
CA THR A 160 2.22 10.53 -3.91
C THR A 160 3.69 10.39 -4.35
N LEU A 161 4.64 10.59 -3.44
CA LEU A 161 6.07 10.41 -3.68
C LEU A 161 6.41 8.95 -3.98
N PHE A 162 5.82 8.01 -3.23
CA PHE A 162 6.02 6.59 -3.53
C PHE A 162 5.44 6.21 -4.89
N ALA A 163 4.24 6.67 -5.23
CA ALA A 163 3.66 6.46 -6.56
C ALA A 163 4.57 7.05 -7.66
N GLY A 164 5.12 8.24 -7.45
CA GLY A 164 6.10 8.86 -8.33
C GLY A 164 7.38 8.04 -8.48
N ALA A 165 7.89 7.45 -7.40
CA ALA A 165 9.06 6.58 -7.42
C ALA A 165 8.84 5.30 -8.24
N VAL A 166 7.64 4.72 -8.16
CA VAL A 166 7.26 3.57 -9.00
C VAL A 166 7.23 3.98 -10.47
N ILE A 167 6.64 5.13 -10.79
CA ILE A 167 6.56 5.64 -12.16
C ILE A 167 7.95 5.96 -12.72
N ASP A 168 8.81 6.65 -11.97
CA ASP A 168 10.16 7.02 -12.41
C ASP A 168 10.97 5.79 -12.84
N ARG A 169 10.78 4.66 -12.15
CA ARG A 169 11.45 3.39 -12.45
C ARG A 169 10.82 2.62 -13.62
N LEU A 170 9.53 2.81 -13.89
CA LEU A 170 8.75 2.01 -14.83
C LEU A 170 8.28 2.76 -16.10
N GLN A 171 8.56 4.06 -16.21
CA GLN A 171 8.05 4.92 -17.29
C GLN A 171 8.42 4.45 -18.71
N ASP A 172 9.51 3.70 -18.87
CA ASP A 172 9.92 3.16 -20.16
C ASP A 172 9.13 1.90 -20.56
N GLN A 173 8.51 1.20 -19.61
CA GLN A 173 7.75 -0.03 -19.85
C GLN A 173 6.24 0.20 -19.93
N PHE A 174 5.75 1.32 -19.41
CA PHE A 174 4.33 1.65 -19.34
C PHE A 174 3.99 2.91 -20.15
N THR A 175 2.73 3.02 -20.59
CA THR A 175 2.15 4.32 -20.98
C THR A 175 1.63 4.99 -19.71
N ILE A 176 2.26 6.08 -19.30
CA ILE A 176 1.82 6.86 -18.14
C ILE A 176 0.57 7.63 -18.53
N HIS A 177 -0.53 7.35 -17.85
CA HIS A 177 -1.85 7.85 -18.21
C HIS A 177 -2.45 8.57 -17.00
N CYS A 178 -2.83 9.85 -17.18
CA CYS A 178 -3.42 10.80 -16.21
C CYS A 178 -2.45 11.82 -15.58
N ASP A 179 -2.97 13.04 -15.36
CA ASP A 179 -2.23 14.18 -14.83
C ASP A 179 -1.69 13.93 -13.43
N SER A 180 -2.40 13.16 -12.60
CA SER A 180 -1.92 12.79 -11.27
C SER A 180 -0.66 11.93 -11.33
N SER A 181 -0.51 11.06 -12.34
CA SER A 181 0.71 10.28 -12.53
C SER A 181 1.88 11.16 -12.96
N LEU A 182 1.65 12.10 -13.89
CA LEU A 182 2.66 13.07 -14.32
C LEU A 182 3.09 13.99 -13.16
N MET A 183 2.14 14.45 -12.36
CA MET A 183 2.42 15.23 -11.15
C MET A 183 3.23 14.42 -10.14
N ALA A 184 2.85 13.17 -9.86
CA ALA A 184 3.53 12.32 -8.89
C ALA A 184 4.99 12.06 -9.28
N VAL A 185 5.27 11.71 -10.55
CA VAL A 185 6.65 11.48 -11.01
C VAL A 185 7.46 12.77 -11.01
N SER A 186 6.87 13.89 -11.44
CA SER A 186 7.56 15.19 -11.39
C SER A 186 7.92 15.58 -9.96
N LEU A 187 7.00 15.37 -9.01
CA LEU A 187 7.23 15.65 -7.59
C LEU A 187 8.36 14.77 -7.04
N TYR A 188 8.33 13.47 -7.33
CA TYR A 188 9.39 12.56 -6.93
C TYR A 188 10.75 12.95 -7.53
N GLN A 189 10.82 13.23 -8.84
CA GLN A 189 12.07 13.59 -9.50
C GLN A 189 12.72 14.87 -8.93
N GLN A 190 11.91 15.83 -8.49
CA GLN A 190 12.40 17.08 -7.88
C GLN A 190 12.95 16.88 -6.46
N HIS A 191 12.49 15.85 -5.74
CA HIS A 191 12.78 15.67 -4.32
C HIS A 191 13.46 14.33 -3.98
N LYS A 192 13.75 13.47 -4.96
CA LYS A 192 14.31 12.12 -4.72
C LYS A 192 15.65 12.11 -4.00
N ASP A 193 16.43 13.19 -4.12
CA ASP A 193 17.74 13.33 -3.47
C ASP A 193 17.63 13.78 -2.00
N ASP A 194 16.46 14.28 -1.57
CA ASP A 194 16.17 14.65 -0.18
C ASP A 194 14.67 14.46 0.16
N LEU A 195 14.24 13.19 0.20
CA LEU A 195 12.84 12.86 0.53
C LEU A 195 12.48 13.22 1.98
N LEU A 196 13.45 13.12 2.90
CA LEU A 196 13.23 13.39 4.32
C LEU A 196 13.12 14.89 4.62
N GLY A 197 13.84 15.74 3.88
CA GLY A 197 13.71 17.20 4.01
C GLY A 197 12.42 17.75 3.39
N PHE A 198 11.77 16.98 2.50
CA PHE A 198 10.57 17.41 1.79
C PHE A 198 9.25 16.96 2.45
N ALA A 199 9.20 15.75 3.02
CA ALA A 199 7.98 15.12 3.54
C ALA A 199 7.83 15.20 5.06
#